data_AF-A0A7S3HGH0-F1
#
_entry.id   AF-A0A7S3HGH0-F1
#
_cell.length_a   1.000
_cell.length_b   1.000
_cell.length_c   1.000
_cell.angle_alpha   90.00
_cell.angle_beta   90.00
_cell.angle_gamma   90.00
#
_symmetry.space_group_name_H-M   'P 1'
#
loop_
_entity.id
_entity.type
_entity.pdbx_description
1 polymer ?
#
loop_
_entity_poly.entity_id
_entity_poly.type
_entity_poly.pdbx_seq_one_letter_code
_entity_poly.pdbx_strand_id
1 'polypeptide(L)'
;NVLFRNFDVRGGADKTLIYLTLHAVQCLVKLEKIEDKGTAIRELRALSTKPFAVPGEAGFPLGGLFPAPANKTESDLFRTYFKQAREELAVRLCERVFDADGSKNKWWQAFSKKKFMGKELKD
;
A
#
# COMPACT_ATOMS: atom_id res chain seq x y z
N ASN A 1 6.33 -8.76 -8.78
CA ASN A 1 5.33 -9.23 -7.81
C ASN A 1 3.89 -9.05 -8.24
N VAL A 2 3.47 -7.84 -8.65
CA VAL A 2 2.04 -7.51 -8.90
C VAL A 2 1.29 -8.41 -9.90
N LEU A 3 1.99 -9.15 -10.75
CA LEU A 3 1.40 -10.09 -11.72
C LEU A 3 1.10 -11.48 -11.13
N PHE A 4 1.66 -11.83 -9.97
CA PHE A 4 1.48 -13.15 -9.38
C PHE A 4 0.17 -13.27 -8.60
N ARG A 5 -0.52 -14.40 -8.81
CA ARG A 5 -1.72 -14.79 -8.04
C ARG A 5 -1.40 -15.59 -6.79
N ASN A 6 -0.29 -16.34 -6.81
CA ASN A 6 0.20 -17.14 -5.69
C ASN A 6 1.53 -16.55 -5.21
N PHE A 7 1.76 -16.55 -3.90
CA PHE A 7 3.00 -16.10 -3.28
C PHE A 7 3.34 -17.05 -2.13
N ASP A 8 4.56 -17.59 -2.13
CA ASP A 8 5.06 -18.48 -1.08
C ASP A 8 5.53 -17.64 0.12
N VAL A 9 4.86 -17.77 1.26
CA VAL A 9 5.10 -16.95 2.46
C VAL A 9 5.97 -17.72 3.42
N ARG A 10 7.24 -17.32 3.54
CA ARG A 10 8.24 -18.01 4.36
C ARG A 10 8.43 -17.37 5.73
N GLY A 11 8.06 -16.10 5.90
CA GLY A 11 8.17 -15.45 7.19
C GLY A 11 7.52 -14.07 7.30
N GLY A 12 7.85 -13.36 8.39
CA GLY A 12 7.30 -12.03 8.67
C GLY A 12 7.68 -10.97 7.62
N ALA A 13 8.88 -11.05 7.06
CA ALA A 13 9.33 -10.13 6.01
C ALA A 13 8.45 -10.20 4.75
N ASP A 14 8.04 -11.41 4.35
CA ASP A 14 7.15 -11.61 3.21
C ASP A 14 5.77 -11.00 3.46
N LYS A 15 5.24 -11.11 4.68
CA LYS A 15 3.97 -10.51 5.07
C LYS A 15 4.01 -8.99 4.93
N THR A 16 5.09 -8.36 5.40
CA THR A 16 5.33 -6.92 5.24
C THR A 16 5.43 -6.53 3.77
N LEU A 17 6.19 -7.31 2.97
CA LEU A 17 6.32 -7.09 1.52
C LEU A 17 4.97 -7.19 0.81
N ILE A 18 4.14 -8.17 1.15
CA ILE A 18 2.80 -8.34 0.57
C ILE A 18 1.95 -7.10 0.88
N TYR A 19 1.90 -6.68 2.14
CA TYR A 19 1.10 -5.53 2.54
C TYR A 19 1.53 -4.25 1.81
N LEU A 20 2.83 -3.97 1.78
CA LEU A 20 3.35 -2.77 1.10
C LEU A 20 3.18 -2.85 -0.42
N THR A 21 3.22 -4.05 -1.01
CA THR A 21 2.89 -4.23 -2.44
C THR A 21 1.43 -3.86 -2.72
N LEU A 22 0.49 -4.26 -1.87
CA LEU A 22 -0.91 -3.87 -2.02
C LEU A 22 -1.10 -2.36 -1.83
N HIS A 23 -0.40 -1.76 -0.87
CA HIS A 23 -0.46 -0.32 -0.67
C HIS A 23 0.16 0.46 -1.85
N ALA A 24 1.23 -0.04 -2.45
CA ALA A 24 1.79 0.56 -3.67
C ALA A 24 0.75 0.60 -4.80
N VAL A 25 -0.01 -0.48 -5.01
CA VAL A 25 -1.10 -0.50 -6.00
C VAL A 25 -2.19 0.51 -5.63
N GLN A 26 -2.60 0.59 -4.37
CA GLN A 26 -3.58 1.58 -3.89
C GLN A 26 -3.12 3.01 -4.18
N CYS A 27 -1.85 3.32 -3.95
CA CYS A 27 -1.26 4.62 -4.30
C CYS A 27 -1.29 4.86 -5.81
N LEU A 28 -0.94 3.87 -6.64
CA LEU A 28 -1.00 4.01 -8.11
C LEU A 28 -2.44 4.28 -8.59
N VAL A 29 -3.44 3.63 -8.02
CA VAL A 29 -4.87 3.90 -8.32
C VAL A 29 -5.23 5.34 -7.95
N LYS A 30 -4.83 5.82 -6.77
CA LYS A 30 -5.06 7.20 -6.35
C LYS A 30 -4.40 8.20 -7.29
N LEU A 31 -3.21 7.89 -7.79
CA LEU A 31 -2.47 8.73 -8.72
C LEU A 31 -3.08 8.76 -10.13
N GLU A 32 -3.97 7.85 -10.54
CA GLU A 32 -4.52 7.83 -11.91
C GLU A 32 -5.06 9.19 -12.35
N LYS A 33 -5.71 9.92 -11.43
CA LYS A 33 -6.37 11.21 -11.68
C LYS A 33 -5.52 12.43 -11.31
N ILE A 34 -4.26 12.24 -10.92
CA ILE A 34 -3.37 13.31 -10.45
C ILE A 34 -2.19 13.43 -11.40
N GLU A 35 -2.02 14.61 -11.99
CA GLU A 35 -0.93 14.90 -12.94
C GLU A 35 0.19 15.77 -12.32
N ASP A 36 -0.09 16.46 -11.21
CA ASP A 36 0.87 17.30 -10.52
C ASP A 36 1.55 16.55 -9.36
N LYS A 37 2.88 16.61 -9.31
CA LYS A 37 3.72 15.95 -8.29
C LYS A 37 3.46 16.52 -6.88
N GLY A 38 3.25 17.83 -6.75
CA GLY A 38 2.98 18.45 -5.45
C GLY A 38 1.69 17.94 -4.83
N THR A 39 0.63 17.91 -5.65
CA THR A 39 -0.68 17.37 -5.32
C THR A 39 -0.58 15.87 -5.00
N ALA A 40 0.17 15.10 -5.80
CA ALA A 40 0.39 13.67 -5.57
C ALA A 40 0.99 13.37 -4.19
N ILE A 41 2.03 14.11 -3.79
CA ILE A 41 2.67 13.94 -2.47
C ILE A 41 1.65 14.19 -1.34
N ARG A 42 0.85 15.26 -1.45
CA ARG A 42 -0.16 15.59 -0.45
C ARG A 42 -1.23 14.49 -0.35
N GLU A 43 -1.77 14.07 -1.48
CA GLU A 43 -2.84 13.06 -1.55
C GLU A 43 -2.36 11.68 -1.08
N LEU A 44 -1.14 11.26 -1.44
CA LEU A 44 -0.59 9.99 -0.97
C LEU A 44 -0.25 9.99 0.53
N ARG A 45 0.20 11.12 1.09
CA ARG A 45 0.37 11.27 2.54
C ARG A 45 -0.97 11.19 3.28
N ALA A 46 -2.01 11.85 2.75
CA ALA A 46 -3.36 11.76 3.31
C ALA A 46 -3.89 10.32 3.26
N LEU A 47 -3.68 9.62 2.14
CA LEU A 47 -4.02 8.21 1.97
C LEU A 47 -3.28 7.31 2.98
N SER A 48 -1.99 7.56 3.21
CA SER A 48 -1.14 6.77 4.10
C SER A 48 -1.53 6.89 5.57
N THR A 49 -2.05 8.06 5.97
CA THR A 49 -2.45 8.38 7.34
C THR A 49 -3.91 8.08 7.65
N LYS A 50 -4.74 7.91 6.62
CA LYS A 50 -6.16 7.55 6.76
C LYS A 50 -6.32 6.29 7.62
N PRO A 51 -7.27 6.25 8.57
CA PRO A 51 -7.58 5.04 9.32
C PRO A 51 -7.84 3.85 8.39
N PHE A 52 -7.23 2.70 8.70
CA PHE A 52 -7.33 1.48 7.89
C PHE A 52 -7.62 0.27 8.77
N ALA A 53 -8.23 -0.76 8.19
CA ALA A 53 -8.50 -2.01 8.91
C ALA A 53 -7.18 -2.73 9.28
N VAL A 54 -7.08 -3.22 10.51
CA VAL A 54 -5.98 -4.08 10.97
C VAL A 54 -6.40 -5.56 10.99
N PRO A 55 -5.47 -6.53 11.15
CA PRO A 55 -5.84 -7.94 11.22
C PRO A 55 -6.93 -8.20 12.28
N GLY A 56 -7.94 -8.99 11.91
CA GLY A 56 -9.11 -9.26 12.77
C GLY A 56 -10.27 -8.26 12.65
N GLU A 57 -10.04 -7.06 12.10
CA GLU A 57 -11.12 -6.12 11.83
C GLU A 57 -11.86 -6.46 10.51
N ALA A 58 -13.16 -6.12 10.47
CA ALA A 58 -13.94 -6.23 9.24
C ALA A 58 -13.31 -5.38 8.12
N GLY A 59 -13.17 -5.98 6.94
CA GLY A 59 -12.58 -5.30 5.78
C GLY A 59 -11.07 -5.50 5.62
N PHE A 60 -10.37 -6.18 6.54
CA PHE A 60 -8.96 -6.53 6.34
C PHE A 60 -8.80 -7.65 5.29
N PRO A 61 -8.12 -7.40 4.14
CA PRO A 61 -8.16 -8.31 2.98
C PRO A 61 -7.15 -9.47 3.04
N LEU A 62 -6.23 -9.44 4.01
CA LEU A 62 -5.15 -10.43 4.17
C LEU A 62 -5.43 -11.42 5.31
N GLY A 63 -6.71 -11.74 5.55
CA GLY A 63 -7.11 -12.80 6.46
C GLY A 63 -6.40 -14.12 6.14
N GLY A 64 -5.99 -14.85 7.19
CA GLY A 64 -5.19 -16.07 7.08
C GLY A 64 -3.67 -15.86 6.99
N LEU A 65 -3.22 -14.71 6.47
CA LEU A 65 -1.78 -14.37 6.45
C LEU A 65 -1.35 -13.68 7.75
N PHE A 66 -2.19 -12.81 8.27
CA PHE A 66 -1.96 -12.13 9.54
C PHE A 66 -2.92 -12.70 10.59
N PRO A 67 -2.40 -13.22 11.72
CA PRO A 67 -3.25 -13.57 12.84
C PRO A 67 -3.90 -12.31 13.41
N ALA A 68 -5.07 -12.47 14.03
CA ALA A 68 -5.67 -11.40 14.81
C ALA A 68 -4.73 -11.04 15.98
N PRO A 69 -4.58 -9.74 16.32
CA PRO A 69 -3.77 -9.31 17.45
C PRO A 69 -4.36 -9.88 18.75
N ALA A 70 -3.50 -10.32 19.66
CA ALA A 70 -3.92 -10.91 20.94
C ALA A 70 -4.56 -9.89 21.89
N ASN A 71 -4.18 -8.62 21.74
CA ASN A 71 -4.65 -7.53 22.58
C ASN A 71 -4.60 -6.19 21.84
N LYS A 72 -5.12 -5.14 22.49
CA LYS A 72 -5.15 -3.78 21.95
C LYS A 72 -3.75 -3.24 21.64
N THR A 73 -2.75 -3.56 22.45
CA THR A 73 -1.36 -3.10 22.26
C THR A 73 -0.77 -3.62 20.95
N GLU A 74 -0.97 -4.90 20.62
CA GLU A 74 -0.51 -5.46 19.34
C GLU A 74 -1.24 -4.84 18.15
N SER A 75 -2.54 -4.60 18.28
CA SER A 75 -3.34 -3.89 17.27
C SER A 75 -2.80 -2.47 17.02
N ASP A 76 -2.52 -1.73 18.08
CA ASP A 76 -2.02 -0.36 18.01
C ASP A 76 -0.58 -0.31 17.47
N LEU A 77 0.24 -1.31 17.81
CA LEU A 77 1.59 -1.49 17.24
C LEU A 77 1.51 -1.76 15.73
N PHE A 78 0.65 -2.67 15.28
CA PHE A 78 0.44 -2.94 13.85
C PHE A 78 0.05 -1.66 13.12
N ARG A 79 -0.94 -0.93 13.67
CA ARG A 79 -1.44 0.32 13.09
C ARG A 79 -0.34 1.37 12.97
N THR A 80 0.45 1.56 14.02
CA THR A 80 1.53 2.56 14.05
C THR A 80 2.66 2.19 13.09
N TYR A 81 3.09 0.93 13.11
CA TYR A 81 4.14 0.43 12.22
C TYR A 81 3.76 0.58 10.74
N PHE A 82 2.57 0.11 10.36
CA PHE A 82 2.16 0.20 8.97
C PHE A 82 1.76 1.62 8.54
N LYS A 83 1.33 2.51 9.46
CA LYS A 83 1.18 3.92 9.14
C LYS A 83 2.52 4.52 8.69
N GLN A 84 3.58 4.33 9.48
CA GLN A 84 4.91 4.82 9.15
C GLN A 84 5.42 4.22 7.83
N ALA A 85 5.26 2.91 7.64
CA ALA A 85 5.71 2.24 6.43
C ALA A 85 4.94 2.69 5.17
N ARG A 86 3.63 3.00 5.30
CA ARG A 86 2.80 3.56 4.23
C ARG A 86 3.27 4.96 3.85
N GLU A 87 3.51 5.84 4.82
CA GLU A 87 4.00 7.21 4.59
C GLU A 87 5.34 7.22 3.85
N GLU A 88 6.29 6.39 4.30
CA GLU A 88 7.60 6.23 3.64
C GLU A 88 7.47 5.70 2.21
N LEU A 89 6.61 4.68 2.01
CA LEU A 89 6.35 4.14 0.68
C LEU A 89 5.75 5.20 -0.25
N ALA A 90 4.77 5.97 0.22
CA ALA A 90 4.10 7.01 -0.55
C ALA A 90 5.07 8.07 -1.07
N VAL A 91 5.96 8.58 -0.20
CA VAL A 91 6.97 9.57 -0.59
C VAL A 91 7.91 9.00 -1.65
N ARG A 92 8.47 7.82 -1.40
CA ARG A 92 9.42 7.17 -2.32
C ARG A 92 8.76 6.77 -3.64
N LEU A 93 7.49 6.39 -3.62
CA LEU A 93 6.74 6.05 -4.82
C LEU A 93 6.51 7.27 -5.70
N CYS A 94 6.16 8.43 -5.12
CA CYS A 94 6.05 9.69 -5.88
C CYS A 94 7.34 10.04 -6.62
N GLU A 95 8.51 9.81 -6.02
CA GLU A 95 9.81 10.03 -6.68
C GLU A 95 10.06 9.09 -7.87
N ARG A 96 9.37 7.95 -7.93
CA ARG A 96 9.47 6.99 -9.05
C ARG A 96 8.41 7.19 -10.12
N VAL A 97 7.23 7.65 -9.73
CA VAL A 97 6.09 7.86 -10.65
C VAL A 97 6.22 9.18 -11.41
N PHE A 98 6.90 10.18 -10.84
CA PHE A 98 7.12 11.46 -11.50
C PHE A 98 8.59 11.63 -11.90
N ASP A 99 8.84 11.92 -13.16
CA ASP A 99 10.17 12.16 -13.71
C ASP A 99 10.71 13.53 -13.24
N ALA A 100 11.98 13.82 -13.54
CA ALA A 100 12.66 15.02 -13.05
C ALA A 100 12.03 16.33 -13.57
N ASP A 101 11.40 16.28 -14.74
CA ASP A 101 10.66 17.39 -15.36
C ASP A 101 9.24 17.58 -14.79
N GLY A 102 8.85 16.75 -13.82
CA GLY A 102 7.53 16.78 -13.20
C GLY A 102 6.46 16.02 -13.98
N SER A 103 6.79 15.47 -15.15
CA SER A 103 5.87 14.65 -15.92
C SER A 103 5.62 13.30 -15.25
N LYS A 104 4.42 12.76 -15.45
CA LYS A 104 3.99 11.50 -14.86
C LYS A 104 4.39 10.33 -15.76
N ASN A 105 5.12 9.39 -15.19
CA ASN A 105 5.60 8.22 -15.88
C ASN A 105 4.48 7.19 -16.08
N LYS A 106 4.02 7.07 -17.33
CA LYS A 106 2.93 6.14 -17.73
C LYS A 106 3.23 4.67 -17.46
N TRP A 107 4.51 4.28 -17.38
CA TRP A 107 4.90 2.87 -17.18
C TRP A 107 4.55 2.38 -15.78
N TRP A 108 4.53 3.27 -14.79
CA TRP A 108 4.01 2.95 -13.46
C TRP A 108 2.49 2.83 -13.46
N GLN A 109 1.79 3.68 -14.20
CA GLN A 109 0.33 3.67 -14.29
C GLN A 109 -0.22 2.41 -14.95
N ALA A 110 0.56 1.73 -15.80
CA ALA A 110 0.18 0.44 -16.37
C ALA A 110 -0.14 -0.65 -15.32
N PHE A 111 0.30 -0.46 -14.07
CA PHE A 111 0.10 -1.42 -12.98
C PHE A 111 -1.04 -1.07 -12.02
N SER A 112 -1.69 0.11 -12.14
CA SER A 112 -2.77 0.53 -11.22
C SER A 112 -3.94 -0.47 -11.17
N LYS A 113 -4.26 -1.09 -12.31
CA LYS A 113 -5.36 -2.05 -12.46
C LYS A 113 -4.98 -3.50 -12.10
N LYS A 114 -3.73 -3.75 -11.72
CA LYS A 114 -3.23 -5.12 -11.43
C LYS A 114 -3.42 -5.42 -9.95
N LYS A 115 -4.08 -6.55 -9.64
CA LYS A 115 -4.33 -7.00 -8.27
C LYS A 115 -3.36 -8.11 -7.89
N PHE A 116 -2.36 -7.78 -7.09
CA PHE A 116 -1.44 -8.75 -6.53
C PHE A 116 -2.20 -9.75 -5.64
N MET A 117 -2.00 -11.05 -5.85
CA MET A 117 -2.73 -12.14 -5.17
C MET A 117 -4.27 -12.05 -5.29
N GLY A 118 -4.79 -11.29 -6.26
CA GLY A 118 -6.22 -11.00 -6.36
C GLY A 118 -6.79 -10.20 -5.17
N LYS A 119 -5.92 -9.57 -4.36
CA LYS A 119 -6.28 -8.81 -3.17
C LYS A 119 -6.03 -7.32 -3.39
N GLU A 120 -6.70 -6.49 -2.61
CA GLU A 120 -6.56 -5.03 -2.62
C GLU A 120 -6.80 -4.47 -1.22
N LEU A 121 -6.07 -3.41 -0.86
CA LEU A 121 -6.43 -2.58 0.29
C LEU A 121 -7.50 -1.59 -0.18
N LYS A 122 -8.63 -1.54 0.52
CA LYS A 122 -9.69 -0.57 0.24
C LYS A 122 -9.43 0.73 0.99
N ASP A 123 -9.89 1.83 0.38
CA ASP A 123 -10.00 3.13 1.03
C ASP A 123 -11.13 3.16 2.06
#